data_AF-A0A2D8W9I7-F1
#
_entry.id   AF-A0A2D8W9I7-F1
#
_cell.length_a   1.000
_cell.length_b   1.000
_cell.length_c   1.000
_cell.angle_alpha   90.00
_cell.angle_beta   90.00
_cell.angle_gamma   90.00
#
_symmetry.space_group_name_H-M   'P 1'
#
loop_
_entity.id
_entity.type
_entity.pdbx_description
1 polymer ?
#
loop_
_entity_poly.entity_id
_entity_poly.type
_entity_poly.pdbx_seq_one_letter_code
_entity_poly.pdbx_strand_id
1 'polypeptide(L)'
;MTELDYFARKARLELKVAADRAKGWMVRSERWKYVFYEGFEPSLFDLEDDPNELVDRASDPSCQGILDEHRDRLFHWFRCRKSTVTVDYGYLDTRHEFATRGGFIFGEW
;
A
#
# COMPACT_ATOMS: atom_id res chain seq x y z
N MET A 1 3.85 -3.19 8.57
CA MET A 1 2.87 -3.11 7.46
C MET A 1 2.87 -4.43 6.73
N THR A 2 1.70 -4.94 6.35
CA THR A 2 1.57 -6.27 5.73
C THR A 2 0.57 -6.21 4.57
N GLU A 3 0.88 -6.90 3.47
CA GLU A 3 -0.05 -7.15 2.37
C GLU A 3 -0.91 -8.37 2.69
N LEU A 4 -2.23 -8.23 2.56
CA LEU A 4 -3.21 -9.28 2.80
C LEU A 4 -3.99 -9.52 1.51
N ASP A 5 -3.46 -10.39 0.68
CA ASP A 5 -4.19 -10.91 -0.46
C ASP A 5 -5.31 -11.84 0.03
N TYR A 6 -6.56 -11.46 -0.21
CA TYR A 6 -7.73 -12.28 0.16
C TYR A 6 -8.33 -13.01 -1.05
N PHE A 7 -7.65 -13.01 -2.18
CA PHE A 7 -8.12 -13.67 -3.40
C PHE A 7 -8.44 -15.17 -3.21
N ALA A 8 -7.70 -15.83 -2.31
CA ALA A 8 -7.88 -17.25 -1.98
C ALA A 8 -8.94 -17.51 -0.89
N ARG A 9 -9.54 -16.47 -0.29
CA ARG A 9 -10.56 -16.62 0.76
C ARG A 9 -11.95 -16.76 0.17
N LYS A 10 -12.79 -17.59 0.80
CA LYS A 10 -14.22 -17.76 0.45
C LYS A 10 -14.99 -16.43 0.44
N ALA A 11 -14.60 -15.50 1.32
CA ALA A 11 -15.12 -14.14 1.38
C ALA A 11 -15.12 -13.42 0.02
N ARG A 12 -14.14 -13.68 -0.86
CA ARG A 12 -14.11 -13.12 -2.23
C ARG A 12 -15.34 -13.53 -3.04
N LEU A 13 -15.70 -14.81 -2.98
CA LEU A 13 -16.84 -15.35 -3.74
C LEU A 13 -18.16 -14.80 -3.21
N GLU A 14 -18.27 -14.68 -1.89
CA GLU A 14 -19.46 -14.15 -1.21
C GLU A 14 -19.65 -12.65 -1.53
N LEU A 15 -18.57 -11.87 -1.56
CA LEU A 15 -18.56 -10.46 -1.94
C LEU A 15 -18.52 -10.22 -3.46
N LYS A 16 -18.49 -11.29 -4.27
CA LYS A 16 -18.42 -11.26 -5.75
C LYS A 16 -17.27 -10.39 -6.31
N VAL A 17 -16.12 -10.41 -5.65
CA VAL A 17 -14.94 -9.62 -6.05
C VAL A 17 -14.08 -10.42 -7.05
N ALA A 18 -13.65 -9.76 -8.12
CA ALA A 18 -12.72 -10.36 -9.09
C ALA A 18 -11.36 -10.68 -8.42
N ALA A 19 -10.68 -11.74 -8.84
CA ALA A 19 -9.47 -12.22 -8.15
C ALA A 19 -8.33 -11.19 -8.17
N ASP A 20 -8.18 -10.46 -9.28
CA ASP A 20 -7.22 -9.38 -9.49
C ASP A 20 -7.51 -8.13 -8.62
N ARG A 21 -8.75 -7.99 -8.15
CA ARG A 21 -9.20 -6.92 -7.26
C ARG A 21 -9.32 -7.33 -5.80
N ALA A 22 -9.12 -8.61 -5.48
CA ALA A 22 -9.21 -9.12 -4.11
C ALA A 22 -7.91 -8.86 -3.31
N LYS A 23 -7.55 -7.58 -3.24
CA LYS A 23 -6.34 -7.08 -2.58
C LYS A 23 -6.71 -6.31 -1.32
N GLY A 24 -5.95 -6.53 -0.27
CA GLY A 24 -6.07 -5.80 0.98
C GLY A 24 -4.70 -5.51 1.56
N TRP A 25 -4.63 -4.45 2.34
CA TRP A 25 -3.41 -4.03 3.02
C TRP A 25 -3.73 -3.62 4.45
N MET A 26 -2.75 -3.82 5.32
CA MET A 26 -2.87 -3.44 6.72
C MET A 26 -1.65 -2.66 7.18
N VAL A 27 -1.92 -1.50 7.79
CA VAL A 27 -0.95 -0.66 8.48
C VAL A 27 -1.25 -0.74 9.97
N ARG A 28 -0.28 -1.22 10.74
CA ARG A 28 -0.37 -1.30 12.20
C ARG A 28 0.71 -0.40 12.81
N SER A 29 0.27 0.45 13.73
CA SER A 29 1.11 1.19 14.67
C SER A 29 0.97 0.58 16.08
N GLU A 30 1.51 1.23 17.10
CA GLU A 30 1.39 0.78 18.50
C GLU A 30 -0.07 0.79 18.94
N ARG A 31 -0.78 1.90 18.70
CA ARG A 31 -2.17 2.09 19.11
C ARG A 31 -3.20 1.76 18.03
N TRP A 32 -2.89 1.89 16.75
CA TRP A 32 -3.92 1.82 15.70
C TRP A 32 -3.66 0.71 14.69
N LYS A 33 -4.74 0.07 14.26
CA LYS A 33 -4.75 -0.84 13.11
C LYS A 33 -5.68 -0.30 12.03
N TYR A 34 -5.09 0.00 10.89
CA TYR A 34 -5.79 0.42 9.67
C TYR A 34 -5.80 -0.71 8.66
N VAL A 35 -6.97 -0.99 8.09
CA VAL A 35 -7.17 -2.02 7.07
C VAL A 35 -7.84 -1.39 5.86
N PHE A 36 -7.22 -1.56 4.69
CA PHE A 36 -7.73 -1.10 3.42
C PHE A 36 -8.01 -2.30 2.51
N TYR A 37 -9.19 -2.34 1.90
CA TYR A 37 -9.56 -3.32 0.89
C TYR A 37 -9.94 -2.60 -0.40
N GLU A 38 -9.44 -3.08 -1.53
CA GLU A 38 -9.76 -2.47 -2.81
C GLU A 38 -11.27 -2.60 -3.11
N GLY A 39 -11.95 -1.47 -3.28
CA GLY A 39 -13.39 -1.42 -3.58
C GLY A 39 -14.32 -1.48 -2.36
N PHE A 40 -13.78 -1.33 -1.14
CA PHE A 40 -14.56 -1.26 0.10
C PHE A 40 -14.12 -0.07 0.95
N GLU A 41 -14.98 0.34 1.88
CA GLU A 41 -14.62 1.31 2.90
C GLU A 41 -13.48 0.75 3.78
N PRO A 42 -12.52 1.60 4.18
CA PRO A 42 -11.46 1.18 5.10
C PRO A 42 -12.02 0.95 6.50
N SER A 43 -11.29 0.18 7.31
CA SER A 43 -11.59 -0.02 8.72
C SER A 43 -10.43 0.48 9.60
N LEU A 44 -10.77 1.01 10.78
CA LEU A 44 -9.80 1.53 11.75
C LEU A 44 -10.14 1.05 13.15
N PHE A 45 -9.18 0.43 13.83
CA PHE A 45 -9.36 -0.12 15.19
C PHE A 45 -8.35 0.49 16.16
N ASP A 46 -8.82 0.89 17.34
CA ASP A 46 -7.97 1.31 18.47
C ASP A 46 -7.55 0.07 19.25
N LEU A 47 -6.27 -0.29 19.20
CA LEU A 47 -5.72 -1.47 19.86
C LEU A 47 -5.46 -1.27 21.36
N GLU A 48 -5.41 -0.03 21.84
CA GLU A 48 -5.29 0.27 23.27
C GLU A 48 -6.64 0.10 23.97
N ASP A 49 -7.67 0.74 23.41
CA ASP A 49 -9.02 0.74 24.00
C ASP A 49 -9.85 -0.48 23.57
N ASP A 50 -9.53 -1.10 22.42
CA ASP A 50 -10.22 -2.25 21.86
C ASP A 50 -9.24 -3.31 21.29
N PRO A 51 -8.55 -4.07 22.16
CA PRO A 51 -7.59 -5.08 21.74
C PRO A 51 -8.24 -6.26 20.97
N ASN A 52 -9.56 -6.38 21.00
CA ASN A 52 -10.31 -7.41 20.30
C ASN A 52 -10.82 -6.96 18.91
N GLU A 53 -10.54 -5.71 18.50
CA GLU A 53 -10.90 -5.17 17.18
C GLU A 53 -12.41 -5.30 16.85
N LEU A 54 -13.26 -5.04 17.85
CA LEU A 54 -14.71 -5.15 17.76
C LEU A 54 -15.39 -3.88 17.24
N VAL A 55 -14.76 -2.72 17.42
CA VAL A 55 -15.34 -1.41 17.09
C VAL A 55 -14.58 -0.75 15.95
N ASP A 56 -15.23 -0.67 14.78
CA ASP A 56 -14.69 0.10 13.66
C ASP A 56 -14.90 1.61 13.88
N ARG A 57 -13.80 2.35 13.90
CA ARG A 57 -13.72 3.80 14.09
C ARG A 57 -13.51 4.55 12.77
N ALA A 58 -13.52 3.89 11.61
CA ALA A 58 -13.26 4.54 10.34
C ALA A 58 -14.29 5.62 9.97
N SER A 59 -15.53 5.48 10.45
CA SER A 59 -16.59 6.49 10.26
C SER A 59 -16.65 7.54 11.37
N ASP A 60 -15.78 7.47 12.39
CA ASP A 60 -15.77 8.42 13.51
C ASP A 60 -15.04 9.71 13.09
N PRO A 61 -15.71 10.88 13.05
CA PRO A 61 -15.09 12.14 12.65
C PRO A 61 -13.89 12.53 13.52
N SER A 62 -13.86 12.09 14.78
CA SER A 62 -12.73 12.35 15.67
C SER A 62 -11.47 11.55 15.30
N CYS A 63 -11.62 10.45 14.58
CA CYS A 63 -10.55 9.58 14.13
C CYS A 63 -10.06 9.90 12.70
N GLN A 64 -10.66 10.89 12.02
CA GLN A 64 -10.33 11.21 10.63
C GLN A 64 -8.85 11.50 10.41
N GLY A 65 -8.20 12.24 11.33
CA GLY A 65 -6.77 12.53 11.24
C GLY A 65 -5.89 11.28 11.32
N ILE A 66 -6.28 10.32 12.16
CA ILE A 66 -5.56 9.04 12.29
C ILE A 66 -5.74 8.18 11.04
N LEU A 67 -6.95 8.16 10.48
CA LEU A 67 -7.26 7.47 9.24
C LEU A 67 -6.45 8.02 8.08
N ASP A 68 -6.39 9.35 7.95
CA ASP A 68 -5.60 10.03 6.92
C ASP A 68 -4.11 9.74 7.08
N GLU A 69 -3.57 9.78 8.30
CA GLU A 69 -2.18 9.43 8.57
C GLU A 69 -1.84 8.00 8.14
N HIS A 70 -2.69 7.02 8.48
CA HIS A 70 -2.44 5.62 8.13
C HIS A 70 -2.60 5.37 6.62
N ARG A 71 -3.54 6.08 5.97
CA ARG A 71 -3.68 6.08 4.52
C ARG A 71 -2.42 6.64 3.85
N ASP A 72 -1.87 7.73 4.36
CA ASP A 72 -0.66 8.35 3.81
C ASP A 72 0.58 7.46 4.00
N ARG A 73 0.69 6.77 5.13
CA ARG A 73 1.73 5.75 5.37
C ARG A 73 1.62 4.60 4.35
N LEU A 74 0.41 4.10 4.11
CA LEU A 74 0.17 3.07 3.11
C LEU A 74 0.54 3.56 1.70
N PHE A 75 0.11 4.78 1.34
CA PHE A 75 0.40 5.38 0.05
C PHE A 75 1.90 5.64 -0.16
N HIS A 76 2.61 6.11 0.87
CA HIS A 76 4.05 6.24 0.85
C HIS A 76 4.72 4.88 0.60
N TRP A 77 4.30 3.83 1.30
CA TRP A 77 4.83 2.49 1.09
C TRP A 77 4.60 1.97 -0.34
N PHE A 78 3.42 2.21 -0.93
CA PHE A 78 3.18 1.89 -2.35
C PHE A 78 4.19 2.57 -3.28
N ARG A 79 4.51 3.84 -3.04
CA ARG A 79 5.47 4.61 -3.87
C ARG A 79 6.93 4.17 -3.68
N CYS A 80 7.28 3.70 -2.48
CA CYS A 80 8.64 3.26 -2.16
C CYS A 80 8.86 1.77 -2.43
N ARG A 81 7.84 1.01 -2.82
CA ARG A 81 8.02 -0.37 -3.23
C ARG A 81 8.96 -0.43 -4.43
N LYS A 82 10.06 -1.17 -4.28
CA LYS A 82 11.00 -1.42 -5.36
C LYS A 82 10.28 -2.19 -6.47
N SER A 83 9.84 -1.49 -7.51
CA SER A 83 9.31 -2.09 -8.73
C SER A 83 10.41 -2.51 -9.72
N THR A 84 11.67 -2.18 -9.44
CA THR A 84 12.79 -2.38 -10.34
C THR A 84 13.82 -3.28 -9.67
N VAL A 85 13.79 -4.57 -10.02
CA VAL A 85 14.87 -5.50 -9.66
C VAL A 85 15.14 -6.42 -10.86
N THR A 86 15.99 -5.95 -11.75
CA THR A 86 16.70 -6.85 -12.69
C THR A 86 18.18 -6.50 -12.77
N VAL A 87 18.57 -5.34 -12.25
CA VAL A 87 19.92 -4.81 -12.27
C VAL A 87 20.21 -4.09 -10.95
N ASP A 88 21.48 -4.14 -10.52
CA ASP A 88 21.96 -3.49 -9.30
C ASP A 88 21.93 -1.95 -9.40
N TYR A 89 21.93 -1.26 -8.26
CA TYR A 89 21.95 0.21 -8.21
C TYR A 89 23.21 0.81 -8.85
N GLY A 90 24.39 0.19 -8.67
CA GLY A 90 25.61 0.62 -9.34
C GLY A 90 25.55 0.48 -10.86
N TYR A 91 24.73 -0.44 -11.38
CA TYR A 91 24.46 -0.55 -12.81
C TYR A 91 23.51 0.55 -13.31
N LEU A 92 22.58 1.03 -12.48
CA LEU A 92 21.68 2.13 -12.85
C LEU A 92 22.41 3.48 -12.90
N ASP A 93 23.37 3.72 -12.01
CA ASP A 93 24.13 4.97 -11.97
C ASP A 93 24.94 5.20 -13.26
N THR A 94 25.47 4.13 -13.86
CA THR A 94 26.24 4.19 -15.13
C THR A 94 25.34 4.16 -16.38
N ARG A 95 24.02 4.03 -16.23
CA ARG A 95 23.11 3.82 -17.37
C ARG A 95 22.99 5.03 -18.31
N HIS A 96 23.25 6.23 -17.81
CA HIS A 96 23.26 7.45 -18.62
C HIS A 96 24.40 7.47 -19.65
N GLU A 97 25.51 6.77 -19.38
CA GLU A 97 26.67 6.70 -20.28
C GLU A 97 26.42 5.86 -21.54
N PHE A 98 25.50 4.88 -21.47
CA PHE A 98 25.16 4.02 -22.60
C PHE A 98 24.36 4.75 -23.68
N ALA A 99 23.56 5.77 -23.33
CA ALA A 99 22.83 6.58 -24.29
C ALA A 99 23.78 7.39 -25.18
N THR A 100 24.83 7.96 -24.57
CA THR A 100 25.84 8.79 -25.26
C THR A 100 26.70 7.96 -26.22
N ARG A 101 26.98 6.69 -25.89
CA ARG A 101 27.85 5.81 -26.69
C ARG A 101 27.15 5.23 -27.93
N GLY A 102 25.81 5.26 -27.98
CA GLY A 102 24.99 4.78 -29.09
C GLY A 102 24.53 5.86 -30.09
N GLY A 103 24.95 7.12 -29.91
CA GLY A 103 24.59 8.22 -30.83
C GLY A 103 23.16 8.73 -30.72
N PHE A 104 22.41 8.35 -29.68
CA PHE A 104 21.05 8.85 -29.43
C PHE A 104 21.11 9.98 -28.39
N ILE A 105 20.97 11.22 -28.86
CA ILE A 105 20.86 12.42 -28.00
C ILE A 105 19.39 12.83 -27.97
N PHE A 106 18.78 12.83 -26.79
CA PHE A 106 17.45 13.41 -26.55
C PHE A 106 17.56 14.52 -25.49
N GLY A 107 17.01 15.69 -25.82
CA GLY A 107 16.64 16.82 -24.94
C GLY A 107 17.40 16.97 -23.62
N GLU A 108 18.47 17.76 -23.65
CA GLU A 108 19.12 18.29 -22.44
C GLU A 108 18.17 19.28 -21.74
N TRP A 109 18.08 19.18 -20.41
CA TRP A 109 17.38 20.10 -19.51
C TRP A 109 18.40 20.91 -18.70
#